data_AF-A0A5E4HPX6-F1
#
_entry.id   AF-A0A5E4HPX6-F1
#
_cell.length_a   1.000
_cell.length_b   1.000
_cell.length_c   1.000
_cell.angle_alpha   90.00
_cell.angle_beta   90.00
_cell.angle_gamma   90.00
#
_symmetry.space_group_name_H-M   'P 1'
#
loop_
_entity.id
_entity.type
_entity.pdbx_description
1 polymer ?
#
loop_
_entity_poly.entity_id
_entity_poly.type
_entity_poly.pdbx_seq_one_letter_code
_entity_poly.pdbx_strand_id
1 'polypeptide(L)'
;MQLPRYHPIVPFVLFGGIVLLFTSLDFLVNSTLYHFGLVFDNAWFGPYSWIYLFMYQFAILLLWLPNRDMRFMIFGQAFFWSATQDLVYFMLWQGYMPAANQDWWWSNYRLVFGSWTTPLQITISTIGCTLAVTAILLMTVRGYRPPKCACG
;
A
#
# COMPACT_ATOMS: atom_id res chain seq x y z
N MET A 1 -19.47 -24.61 6.12
CA MET A 1 -19.77 -23.42 5.29
C MET A 1 -18.54 -23.08 4.47
N GLN A 2 -18.57 -23.27 3.15
CA GLN A 2 -17.54 -22.72 2.27
C GLN A 2 -17.94 -21.28 1.94
N LEU A 3 -17.17 -20.31 2.42
CA LEU A 3 -17.34 -18.91 2.00
C LEU A 3 -17.07 -18.82 0.48
N PRO A 4 -17.80 -17.97 -0.26
CA PRO A 4 -17.56 -17.79 -1.68
C PRO A 4 -16.12 -17.33 -1.90
N ARG A 5 -15.39 -18.01 -2.79
CA ARG A 5 -14.07 -17.56 -3.24
C ARG A 5 -14.27 -16.27 -4.04
N TYR A 6 -13.84 -15.15 -3.50
CA TYR A 6 -13.89 -13.87 -4.20
C TYR A 6 -12.98 -13.87 -5.43
N HIS A 7 -13.40 -13.15 -6.47
CA HIS A 7 -12.59 -12.97 -7.65
C HIS A 7 -11.27 -12.26 -7.28
N PRO A 8 -10.11 -12.68 -7.81
CA PRO A 8 -8.78 -12.08 -7.52
C PRO A 8 -8.71 -10.56 -7.57
N ILE A 9 -9.53 -9.97 -8.44
CA ILE A 9 -9.55 -8.54 -8.73
C ILE A 9 -10.12 -7.75 -7.55
N VAL A 10 -11.03 -8.32 -6.77
CA VAL A 10 -11.70 -7.61 -5.66
C VAL A 10 -10.69 -7.19 -4.58
N PRO A 11 -9.82 -8.08 -4.06
CA PRO A 11 -8.72 -7.69 -3.17
C PRO A 11 -7.84 -6.58 -3.70
N PHE A 12 -7.48 -6.65 -4.99
CA PHE A 12 -6.58 -5.69 -5.61
C PHE A 12 -7.22 -4.30 -5.73
N VAL A 13 -8.49 -4.24 -6.16
CA VAL A 13 -9.25 -3.00 -6.26
C VAL A 13 -9.49 -2.38 -4.89
N LEU A 14 -9.89 -3.18 -3.89
CA LEU A 14 -10.08 -2.70 -2.52
C LEU A 14 -8.79 -2.12 -1.94
N PHE A 15 -7.67 -2.82 -2.14
CA PHE A 15 -6.38 -2.36 -1.66
C PHE A 15 -5.93 -1.07 -2.35
N GLY A 16 -6.01 -0.99 -3.68
CA GLY A 16 -5.70 0.25 -4.42
C GLY A 16 -6.58 1.42 -3.99
N GLY A 17 -7.87 1.17 -3.76
CA GLY A 17 -8.80 2.18 -3.23
C GLY A 17 -8.40 2.68 -1.84
N ILE A 18 -7.94 1.78 -0.96
CA ILE A 18 -7.44 2.15 0.37
C ILE A 18 -6.20 3.04 0.26
N VAL A 19 -5.22 2.68 -0.57
CA VAL A 19 -4.02 3.51 -0.79
C VAL A 19 -4.37 4.89 -1.33
N LEU A 20 -5.27 4.97 -2.32
CA LEU A 20 -5.73 6.24 -2.86
C LEU A 20 -6.46 7.10 -1.81
N LEU A 21 -7.32 6.49 -1.00
CA LEU A 21 -8.03 7.18 0.07
C LEU A 21 -7.05 7.76 1.10
N PHE A 22 -6.07 6.99 1.55
CA PHE A 22 -5.07 7.47 2.51
C PHE A 22 -4.18 8.58 1.94
N THR A 23 -3.71 8.45 0.70
CA THR A 23 -2.94 9.54 0.06
C THR A 23 -3.77 10.79 -0.19
N SER A 24 -5.08 10.66 -0.44
CA SER A 24 -5.98 11.80 -0.56
C SER A 24 -6.18 12.53 0.77
N LEU A 25 -6.25 11.79 1.87
CA LEU A 25 -6.28 12.37 3.22
C LEU A 25 -4.98 13.10 3.53
N ASP A 26 -3.83 12.50 3.19
CA ASP A 26 -2.52 13.17 3.32
C ASP A 26 -2.53 14.50 2.56
N PHE A 27 -3.01 14.49 1.32
CA PHE A 27 -3.12 15.71 0.53
C PHE A 27 -4.08 16.72 1.13
N LEU A 28 -5.26 16.31 1.58
CA LEU A 28 -6.24 17.22 2.17
C LEU A 28 -5.66 17.89 3.43
N VAL A 29 -5.05 17.11 4.31
CA VAL A 29 -4.45 17.61 5.56
C VAL A 29 -3.32 18.58 5.24
N ASN A 30 -2.37 18.18 4.38
CA ASN A 30 -1.25 19.03 4.04
C ASN A 30 -1.71 20.29 3.28
N SER A 31 -2.51 20.16 2.22
CA SER A 31 -2.98 21.30 1.42
C SER A 31 -3.77 22.30 2.26
N THR A 32 -4.67 21.83 3.13
CA THR A 32 -5.48 22.72 4.00
C THR A 32 -4.61 23.40 5.04
N LEU A 33 -3.74 22.66 5.75
CA LEU A 33 -2.87 23.24 6.76
C LEU A 33 -1.93 24.29 6.16
N TYR A 34 -1.22 23.95 5.08
CA TYR A 34 -0.28 24.87 4.44
C TYR A 34 -0.99 26.06 3.80
N HIS A 35 -2.22 25.90 3.32
CA HIS A 35 -3.02 27.02 2.83
C HIS A 35 -3.27 28.09 3.91
N PHE A 36 -3.48 27.66 5.16
CA PHE A 36 -3.63 28.58 6.31
C PHE A 36 -2.30 28.94 6.97
N GLY A 37 -1.15 28.62 6.35
CA GLY A 37 0.18 28.87 6.91
C GLY A 37 0.55 27.99 8.10
N LEU A 38 -0.24 26.96 8.38
CA LEU A 38 0.03 25.97 9.42
C LEU A 38 0.95 24.89 8.87
N VAL A 39 1.88 24.42 9.71
CA VAL A 39 2.80 23.34 9.38
C VAL A 39 2.39 22.10 10.17
N PHE A 40 2.48 20.93 9.56
CA PHE A 40 2.22 19.67 10.24
C PHE A 40 3.23 19.47 11.38
N ASP A 41 2.74 19.43 12.62
CA ASP A 41 3.59 19.30 13.79
C ASP A 41 4.12 17.86 13.93
N ASN A 42 5.44 17.73 14.13
CA ASN A 42 6.11 16.46 14.35
C ASN A 42 5.57 15.69 15.56
N ALA A 43 4.98 16.38 16.55
CA ALA A 43 4.32 15.71 17.68
C ALA A 43 3.13 14.85 17.23
N TRP A 44 2.48 15.22 16.11
CA TRP A 44 1.35 14.46 15.54
C TRP A 44 1.80 13.34 14.60
N PHE A 45 3.06 13.33 14.15
CA PHE A 45 3.59 12.31 13.24
C PHE A 45 3.40 10.90 13.81
N GLY A 46 3.74 10.67 15.08
CA GLY A 46 3.59 9.36 15.72
C GLY A 46 2.14 8.86 15.69
N PRO A 47 1.18 9.56 16.32
CA PRO A 47 -0.23 9.19 16.29
C PRO A 47 -0.79 9.01 14.88
N TYR A 48 -0.39 9.89 13.95
CA TYR A 48 -0.79 9.82 12.56
C TYR A 48 -0.28 8.54 11.87
N SER A 49 1.01 8.24 11.99
CA SER A 49 1.60 7.00 11.46
C SER A 49 0.97 5.74 12.04
N TRP A 50 0.59 5.76 13.32
CA TRP A 50 -0.12 4.63 13.94
C TRP A 50 -1.48 4.39 13.30
N ILE A 51 -2.27 5.43 13.04
CA ILE A 51 -3.58 5.30 12.37
C ILE A 51 -3.40 4.64 11.00
N TYR A 52 -2.42 5.10 10.21
CA TYR A 52 -2.12 4.52 8.91
C TYR A 52 -1.75 3.04 9.07
N LEU A 53 -0.82 2.72 9.96
CA LEU A 53 -0.37 1.35 10.20
C LEU A 53 -1.53 0.42 10.63
N PHE A 54 -2.41 0.88 11.51
CA PHE A 54 -3.61 0.12 11.91
C PHE A 54 -4.54 -0.13 10.72
N MET A 55 -4.75 0.86 9.87
CA MET A 55 -5.67 0.75 8.73
C MET A 55 -5.11 -0.16 7.64
N TYR A 56 -3.81 -0.09 7.37
CA TYR A 56 -3.15 -1.03 6.46
C TYR A 56 -3.20 -2.46 7.01
N GLN A 57 -2.96 -2.64 8.31
CA GLN A 57 -3.06 -3.95 8.92
C GLN A 57 -4.49 -4.50 8.87
N PHE A 58 -5.48 -3.65 9.10
CA PHE A 58 -6.90 -3.99 8.96
C PHE A 58 -7.23 -4.39 7.51
N ALA A 59 -6.76 -3.64 6.53
CA ALA A 59 -6.92 -3.98 5.11
C ALA A 59 -6.34 -5.35 4.78
N ILE A 60 -5.09 -5.62 5.19
CA ILE A 60 -4.42 -6.92 4.97
C ILE A 60 -5.19 -8.06 5.64
N LEU A 61 -5.73 -7.85 6.85
CA LEU A 61 -6.56 -8.83 7.54
C LEU A 61 -7.89 -9.09 6.80
N LEU A 62 -8.53 -8.05 6.27
CA LEU A 62 -9.74 -8.19 5.45
C LEU A 62 -9.47 -8.98 4.16
N LEU A 63 -8.31 -8.79 3.53
CA LEU A 63 -7.90 -9.56 2.35
C LEU A 63 -7.54 -11.01 2.69
N TRP A 64 -7.01 -11.23 3.89
CA TRP A 64 -6.65 -12.55 4.37
C TRP A 64 -7.86 -13.38 4.80
N LEU A 65 -8.86 -12.79 5.47
CA LEU A 65 -9.99 -13.52 6.08
C LEU A 65 -10.74 -14.48 5.12
N PRO A 66 -11.03 -14.12 3.86
CA PRO A 66 -11.69 -15.01 2.91
C PRO A 66 -10.77 -16.10 2.34
N ASN A 67 -9.48 -15.81 2.21
CA ASN A 67 -8.50 -16.69 1.57
C ASN A 67 -7.83 -17.64 2.58
N ARG A 68 -7.70 -17.21 3.84
CA ARG A 68 -6.99 -17.87 4.95
C ARG A 68 -5.57 -18.34 4.60
N ASP A 69 -4.96 -17.75 3.57
CA ASP A 69 -3.63 -18.10 3.09
C ASP A 69 -2.59 -17.10 3.63
N MET A 70 -1.64 -17.59 4.42
CA MET A 70 -0.57 -16.77 5.01
C MET A 70 0.30 -16.08 3.96
N ARG A 71 0.38 -16.63 2.75
CA ARG A 71 1.12 -16.00 1.65
C ARG A 71 0.50 -14.66 1.27
N PHE A 72 -0.83 -14.52 1.31
CA PHE A 72 -1.49 -13.24 1.10
C PHE A 72 -1.12 -12.20 2.16
N MET A 73 -0.99 -12.62 3.43
CA MET A 73 -0.51 -11.71 4.47
C MET A 73 0.94 -11.30 4.20
N ILE A 74 1.82 -12.24 3.87
CA ILE A 74 3.25 -11.96 3.65
C ILE A 74 3.42 -11.00 2.46
N PHE A 75 2.78 -11.27 1.32
CA PHE A 75 2.90 -10.42 0.14
C PHE A 75 2.17 -9.08 0.30
N GLY A 76 1.04 -9.05 1.02
CA GLY A 76 0.36 -7.80 1.38
C GLY A 76 1.22 -6.91 2.28
N GLN A 77 1.91 -7.52 3.25
CA GLN A 77 2.87 -6.81 4.11
C GLN A 77 4.08 -6.33 3.34
N ALA A 78 4.67 -7.17 2.48
CA ALA A 78 5.81 -6.79 1.66
C ALA A 78 5.47 -5.62 0.72
N PHE A 79 4.28 -5.63 0.12
CA PHE A 79 3.78 -4.53 -0.71
C PHE A 79 3.63 -3.24 0.11
N PHE A 80 2.96 -3.32 1.26
CA PHE A 80 2.78 -2.17 2.16
C PHE A 80 4.12 -1.61 2.64
N TRP A 81 5.02 -2.48 3.08
CA TRP A 81 6.35 -2.06 3.48
C TRP A 81 7.04 -1.38 2.31
N SER A 82 7.03 -1.94 1.09
CA SER A 82 7.66 -1.31 -0.08
C SER A 82 7.03 0.03 -0.51
N ALA A 83 6.04 0.51 0.24
CA ALA A 83 5.07 1.57 -0.03
C ALA A 83 5.46 2.58 -1.11
N THR A 84 4.77 2.41 -2.23
CA THR A 84 4.43 3.39 -3.25
C THR A 84 3.66 4.60 -2.74
N GLN A 85 3.13 4.61 -1.50
CA GLN A 85 2.22 5.65 -0.99
C GLN A 85 2.80 7.06 -1.14
N ASP A 86 4.03 7.21 -0.70
CA ASP A 86 4.81 8.44 -0.78
C ASP A 86 5.00 8.90 -2.25
N LEU A 87 5.28 7.96 -3.15
CA LEU A 87 5.41 8.25 -4.58
C LEU A 87 4.06 8.62 -5.21
N VAL A 88 2.98 7.93 -4.83
CA VAL A 88 1.60 8.19 -5.25
C VAL A 88 1.19 9.59 -4.77
N TYR A 89 1.55 9.96 -3.55
CA TYR A 89 1.29 11.29 -3.02
C TYR A 89 1.91 12.39 -3.87
N PHE A 90 3.21 12.29 -4.13
CA PHE A 90 3.90 13.30 -4.91
C PHE A 90 3.45 13.32 -6.37
N MET A 91 3.34 12.14 -7.02
CA MET A 91 2.94 12.05 -8.43
C MET A 91 1.51 12.54 -8.66
N LEU A 92 0.53 12.11 -7.85
CA LEU A 92 -0.89 12.37 -8.11
C LEU A 92 -1.38 13.66 -7.48
N TRP A 93 -0.94 13.97 -6.26
CA TRP A 93 -1.51 15.07 -5.48
C TRP A 93 -0.66 16.33 -5.52
N GLN A 94 0.66 16.21 -5.42
CA GLN A 94 1.56 17.37 -5.58
C GLN A 94 1.81 17.72 -7.04
N GLY A 95 1.63 16.77 -7.96
CA GLY A 95 1.80 16.97 -9.40
C GLY A 95 3.25 17.02 -9.86
N TYR A 96 4.21 16.65 -9.00
CA TYR A 96 5.62 16.57 -9.36
C TYR A 96 6.32 15.44 -8.61
N MET A 97 7.39 14.91 -9.18
CA MET A 97 8.26 13.94 -8.51
C MET A 97 9.30 14.65 -7.64
N PRO A 98 9.58 14.19 -6.41
CA PRO A 98 10.66 14.76 -5.61
C PRO A 98 12.00 14.64 -6.33
N ALA A 99 12.91 15.56 -6.03
CA ALA A 99 14.24 15.54 -6.60
C ALA A 99 14.95 14.20 -6.32
N ALA A 100 15.83 13.78 -7.23
CA ALA A 100 16.54 12.52 -7.11
C ALA A 100 17.43 12.43 -5.85
N ASN A 101 17.88 13.58 -5.34
CA ASN A 101 18.69 13.69 -4.13
C ASN A 101 17.85 13.90 -2.85
N GLN A 102 16.51 13.91 -2.92
CA GLN A 102 15.67 13.98 -1.74
C GLN A 102 15.92 12.74 -0.87
N ASP A 103 16.39 12.96 0.37
CA ASP A 103 16.47 11.93 1.40
C ASP A 103 15.15 11.90 2.17
N TRP A 104 14.57 10.72 2.25
CA TRP A 104 13.30 10.44 2.88
C TRP A 104 13.58 10.07 4.33
N TRP A 105 13.97 11.06 5.11
CA TRP A 105 14.55 10.84 6.44
C TRP A 105 13.59 10.17 7.43
N TRP A 106 12.28 10.30 7.17
CA TRP A 106 11.20 9.70 7.94
C TRP A 106 10.90 8.25 7.56
N SER A 107 11.48 7.74 6.46
CA SER A 107 11.29 6.37 6.04
C SER A 107 11.99 5.41 6.99
N ASN A 108 11.27 4.39 7.47
CA ASN A 108 11.83 3.33 8.32
C ASN A 108 13.00 2.59 7.65
N TYR A 109 13.06 2.60 6.32
CA TYR A 109 14.16 1.99 5.57
C TYR A 109 15.49 2.69 5.76
N ARG A 110 15.48 3.98 6.10
CA ARG A 110 16.71 4.71 6.41
C ARG A 110 17.45 4.12 7.61
N LEU A 111 16.72 3.52 8.57
CA LEU A 111 17.33 2.83 9.71
C LEU A 111 18.12 1.58 9.28
N VAL A 112 17.74 0.96 8.16
CA VAL A 112 18.36 -0.27 7.64
C VAL A 112 19.46 0.06 6.62
N PHE A 113 19.21 1.01 5.71
CA PHE A 113 20.08 1.31 4.58
C PHE A 113 20.94 2.57 4.76
N GLY A 114 20.79 3.28 5.89
CA GLY A 114 21.53 4.51 6.24
C GLY A 114 21.08 5.76 5.49
N SER A 115 20.79 5.64 4.19
CA SER A 115 20.20 6.68 3.35
C SER A 115 19.03 6.11 2.56
N TRP A 116 18.01 6.92 2.30
CA TRP A 116 16.82 6.48 1.57
C TRP A 116 16.41 7.56 0.58
N THR A 117 16.93 7.47 -0.65
CA THR A 117 16.73 8.50 -1.68
C THR A 117 15.55 8.19 -2.59
N THR A 118 15.05 9.19 -3.32
CA THR A 118 13.94 9.01 -4.29
C THR A 118 14.17 7.88 -5.30
N PRO A 119 15.36 7.72 -5.93
CA PRO A 119 15.60 6.59 -6.83
C PRO A 119 15.51 5.23 -6.14
N LEU A 120 15.98 5.14 -4.89
CA LEU A 120 15.93 3.90 -4.11
C LEU A 120 14.49 3.56 -3.73
N GLN A 121 13.72 4.57 -3.30
CA GLN A 121 12.28 4.46 -3.06
C GLN A 121 11.56 3.98 -4.32
N ILE A 122 11.77 4.63 -5.48
CA ILE A 122 11.17 4.22 -6.75
C ILE A 122 11.52 2.78 -7.10
N THR A 123 12.80 2.42 -6.98
CA THR A 123 13.28 1.08 -7.37
C THR A 123 12.65 0.01 -6.49
N ILE A 124 12.71 0.17 -5.17
CA ILE A 124 12.21 -0.82 -4.23
C ILE A 124 10.68 -0.88 -4.25
N SER A 125 9.99 0.25 -4.35
CA SER A 125 8.55 0.28 -4.54
C SER A 125 8.14 -0.42 -5.83
N THR A 126 8.81 -0.16 -6.95
CA THR A 126 8.47 -0.79 -8.25
C THR A 126 8.69 -2.30 -8.21
N ILE A 127 9.85 -2.75 -7.72
CA ILE A 127 10.18 -4.17 -7.61
C ILE A 127 9.23 -4.86 -6.64
N GLY A 128 9.06 -4.31 -5.43
CA GLY A 128 8.19 -4.85 -4.38
C GLY A 128 6.73 -4.94 -4.84
N CYS A 129 6.21 -3.88 -5.44
CA CYS A 129 4.85 -3.86 -5.98
C CYS A 129 4.68 -4.90 -7.09
N THR A 130 5.61 -4.96 -8.05
CA THR A 130 5.53 -5.90 -9.19
C THR A 130 5.56 -7.35 -8.70
N LEU A 131 6.47 -7.67 -7.77
CA LEU A 131 6.59 -9.01 -7.19
C LEU A 131 5.33 -9.41 -6.41
N ALA A 132 4.85 -8.54 -5.53
CA ALA A 132 3.67 -8.84 -4.72
C ALA A 132 2.40 -8.96 -5.58
N VAL A 133 2.19 -8.09 -6.57
CA VAL A 133 1.07 -8.21 -7.52
C VAL A 133 1.17 -9.51 -8.31
N THR A 134 2.34 -9.82 -8.86
CA THR A 134 2.56 -11.06 -9.62
C THR A 134 2.29 -12.29 -8.75
N ALA A 135 2.79 -12.30 -7.50
CA ALA A 135 2.55 -13.39 -6.57
C ALA A 135 1.05 -13.54 -6.23
N ILE A 136 0.35 -12.45 -5.94
CA ILE A 136 -1.09 -12.44 -5.66
C ILE A 136 -1.89 -12.98 -6.87
N LEU A 137 -1.56 -12.54 -8.09
CA LEU A 137 -2.19 -13.02 -9.31
C LEU A 137 -1.92 -14.51 -9.55
N LEU A 138 -0.69 -14.98 -9.36
CA LEU A 138 -0.34 -16.39 -9.52
C LEU A 138 -1.05 -17.28 -8.49
N MET A 139 -1.16 -16.83 -7.24
CA MET A 139 -1.86 -17.56 -6.19
C MET A 139 -3.37 -17.66 -6.47
N THR A 140 -3.97 -16.59 -6.97
CA THR A 140 -5.39 -16.58 -7.31
C THR A 140 -5.72 -17.38 -8.56
N VAL A 141 -4.89 -17.32 -9.61
CA VAL A 141 -5.07 -18.15 -10.82
C VAL A 141 -4.93 -19.64 -10.48
N ARG A 142 -3.94 -20.03 -9.67
CA ARG A 142 -3.77 -21.45 -9.25
C ARG A 142 -4.86 -21.92 -8.29
N GLY A 143 -5.43 -21.01 -7.50
CA GLY A 143 -6.53 -21.28 -6.58
C GLY A 143 -7.92 -21.25 -7.21
N TYR A 144 -8.09 -20.67 -8.40
CA TYR A 144 -9.39 -20.59 -9.06
C TYR A 144 -9.75 -21.94 -9.70
N ARG A 145 -10.69 -22.67 -9.07
CA ARG A 145 -11.41 -23.75 -9.75
C ARG A 145 -12.69 -23.14 -10.31
N PRO A 146 -12.89 -23.10 -11.64
CA PRO A 146 -14.16 -22.68 -12.18
C PRO A 146 -15.28 -23.57 -11.61
N PRO A 147 -16.49 -23.04 -11.41
CA PRO A 147 -17.63 -23.88 -11.07
C PRO A 147 -17.71 -24.98 -12.13
N LYS A 148 -17.72 -26.25 -11.69
CA LYS A 148 -17.96 -27.34 -12.61
C LYS A 148 -19.30 -27.05 -13.26
N CYS A 149 -19.32 -26.87 -14.59
CA CYS A 149 -20.57 -26.85 -15.33
C CYS A 149 -21.33 -28.12 -14.93
N ALA A 150 -22.51 -27.94 -14.32
CA ALA A 150 -23.43 -29.01 -14.07
C ALA A 150 -24.01 -29.43 -15.42
N CYS A 151 -23.24 -30.18 -16.21
CA CYS A 151 -23.80 -30.99 -17.27
C CYS A 151 -24.31 -32.26 -16.59
N GLY A 152 -25.62 -32.31 -16.39
CA GLY A 152 -26.35 -33.55 -16.12
C GLY A 152 -26.35 -34.48 -17.32
#